data_AF-A0A2V3V367-F1
#
_entry.id   AF-A0A2V3V367-F1
#
_cell.length_a   1.000
_cell.length_b   1.000
_cell.length_c   1.000
_cell.angle_alpha   90.00
_cell.angle_beta   90.00
_cell.angle_gamma   90.00
#
_symmetry.space_group_name_H-M   'P 1'
#
loop_
_entity.id
_entity.type
_entity.pdbx_description
1 polymer ?
#
loop_
_entity_poly.entity_id
_entity_poly.type
_entity_poly.pdbx_seq_one_letter_code
_entity_poly.pdbx_strand_id
1 'polypeptide(L)' 'MTQALLHPVNQPICEVDVYLSEEGSTFYRVGRNGVTRIEACAKPGVYCDIPYVRVWKGEVCEAEFCQHNIAGVYFGDPE' A
#
# COMPACT_ATOMS: atom_id res chain seq x y z
N MET A 1 -19.06 15.01 -7.54
CA MET A 1 -17.71 15.22 -6.99
C MET A 1 -17.65 14.45 -5.69
N THR A 2 -17.17 13.21 -5.72
CA THR A 2 -17.09 12.38 -4.52
C THR A 2 -15.93 12.90 -3.70
N GLN A 3 -16.25 13.47 -2.54
CA GLN A 3 -15.28 13.87 -1.54
C GLN A 3 -14.37 12.67 -1.30
N ALA A 4 -13.08 12.79 -1.64
CA ALA A 4 -12.09 11.79 -1.28
C ALA A 4 -12.21 11.62 0.23
N LEU A 5 -12.68 10.46 0.68
CA LEU A 5 -12.73 10.11 2.09
C LEU A 5 -11.27 10.15 2.55
N LEU A 6 -10.87 11.26 3.17
CA LEU A 6 -9.60 11.39 3.87
C LEU A 6 -9.55 10.22 4.84
N HIS A 7 -8.64 9.29 4.60
CA HIS A 7 -8.42 8.17 5.49
C HIS A 7 -8.09 8.76 6.87
N PRO A 8 -8.74 8.32 7.97
CA PRO A 8 -8.64 8.97 9.28
C PRO A 8 -7.22 8.95 9.86
N VAL A 9 -6.33 8.12 9.29
CA VAL A 9 -4.91 8.07 9.60
C VAL A 9 -4.16 8.93 8.57
N ASN A 10 -3.84 10.17 8.96
CA ASN A 10 -2.98 11.11 8.21
C ASN A 10 -1.48 10.79 8.38
N GLN A 11 -1.13 9.52 8.59
CA GLN A 11 0.26 9.08 8.72
C GLN A 11 0.68 8.40 7.42
N PRO A 12 1.92 8.61 6.95
CA PRO A 12 2.42 7.91 5.77
C PRO A 12 2.57 6.42 6.06
N ILE A 13 2.29 5.57 5.06
CA ILE A 13 2.62 4.14 5.16
C ILE A 13 4.13 4.00 5.03
N CYS A 14 4.78 3.42 6.04
CA CYS A 14 6.22 3.20 6.05
C CYS A 14 6.60 1.76 5.72
N GLU A 15 5.69 0.80 5.91
CA GLU A 15 5.92 -0.61 5.63
C GLU A 15 4.62 -1.34 5.28
N VAL A 16 4.71 -2.32 4.37
CA VAL A 16 3.62 -3.25 4.05
C VAL A 16 4.15 -4.67 4.00
N ASP A 17 3.49 -5.57 4.73
CA ASP A 17 3.71 -7.00 4.67
C ASP A 17 2.69 -7.62 3.72
N VAL A 18 3.15 -8.48 2.80
CA VAL A 18 2.29 -9.09 1.78
C VAL A 18 2.49 -10.59 1.66
N TYR A 19 1.40 -11.31 1.44
CA TYR A 19 1.36 -12.71 1.04
C TYR A 19 1.34 -12.80 -0.49
N LEU A 20 2.38 -13.41 -1.05
CA LEU A 20 2.50 -13.64 -2.50
C LEU A 20 1.88 -14.98 -2.91
N SER A 21 2.03 -16.00 -2.06
CA SER A 21 1.46 -17.34 -2.24
C SER A 21 1.41 -18.08 -0.90
N GLU A 22 0.89 -19.32 -0.90
CA GLU A 22 0.89 -20.21 0.27
C GLU A 22 2.29 -20.49 0.83
N GLU A 23 3.34 -20.29 0.02
CA GLU A 23 4.72 -20.62 0.36
C GLU A 23 5.61 -19.39 0.58
N GLY A 24 5.10 -18.16 0.37
CA GLY A 24 5.93 -16.97 0.33
C GLY A 24 5.23 -15.70 0.78
N SER A 25 5.77 -15.09 1.83
CA SER A 25 5.49 -13.71 2.23
C SER A 25 6.72 -12.83 2.00
N THR A 26 6.50 -11.55 1.75
CA THR A 26 7.56 -10.54 1.71
C THR A 26 7.08 -9.25 2.36
N PHE A 27 7.96 -8.26 2.47
CA PHE A 27 7.62 -6.94 2.93
C PHE A 27 8.38 -5.86 2.17
N TYR A 28 7.78 -4.67 2.12
CA TYR A 28 8.36 -3.48 1.53
C TYR A 28 8.37 -2.37 2.56
N ARG A 29 9.51 -1.73 2.75
CA ARG A 29 9.70 -0.64 3.71
C ARG A 29 10.32 0.58 3.04
N VAL A 30 9.73 1.75 3.27
CA VAL A 30 10.30 3.04 2.82
C VAL A 30 11.73 3.19 3.36
N GLY A 31 12.66 3.58 2.49
CA GLY A 31 14.09 3.70 2.79
C GLY A 31 14.89 2.40 2.63
N ARG A 32 14.24 1.27 2.32
CA ARG A 32 14.92 -0.03 2.11
C ARG A 32 14.81 -0.49 0.66
N ASN A 33 15.89 -1.07 0.11
CA ASN A 33 15.92 -1.65 -1.24
C ASN A 33 15.43 -0.69 -2.35
N GLY A 34 15.67 0.61 -2.18
CA GLY A 34 15.26 1.65 -3.11
C GLY A 34 13.77 2.04 -3.04
N VAL A 35 12.99 1.49 -2.11
CA VAL A 35 11.59 1.89 -1.91
C VAL A 35 11.54 3.32 -1.36
N THR A 36 10.89 4.21 -2.09
CA THR A 36 10.81 5.64 -1.75
C THR A 36 9.47 6.04 -1.16
N ARG A 37 8.40 5.33 -1.53
CA ARG A 37 7.04 5.66 -1.11
C ARG A 37 6.14 4.42 -1.17
N ILE A 38 5.20 4.35 -0.25
CA ILE A 38 4.12 3.38 -0.25
C ILE A 38 2.80 4.16 -0.15
N GLU A 39 1.86 3.89 -1.04
CA GLU A 39 0.60 4.64 -1.13
C GLU A 39 -0.60 3.71 -1.09
N ALA A 40 -1.62 4.09 -0.33
CA ALA A 40 -2.94 3.52 -0.46
C ALA A 40 -3.62 4.07 -1.72
N CYS A 41 -4.28 3.19 -2.47
CA CYS A 41 -5.13 3.58 -3.59
C CYS A 41 -6.35 2.65 -3.67
N ALA A 42 -7.26 2.92 -4.59
CA ALA A 42 -8.37 2.03 -4.87
C ALA A 42 -8.60 1.89 -6.38
N LYS A 43 -9.16 0.75 -6.78
CA LYS A 43 -9.52 0.46 -8.18
C LYS A 43 -10.99 0.06 -8.25
N PRO A 44 -11.73 0.46 -9.30
CA PRO A 44 -13.14 0.16 -9.40
C PRO A 44 -13.37 -1.35 -9.57
N GLY A 45 -14.23 -1.91 -8.72
CA GLY A 45 -14.80 -3.25 -8.86
C GLY A 45 -16.27 -3.20 -9.27
N VAL A 46 -16.87 -4.37 -9.52
CA VAL A 46 -18.27 -4.48 -9.96
C VAL A 46 -19.26 -3.93 -8.93
N TYR A 47 -18.94 -4.06 -7.64
CA TYR A 47 -19.83 -3.69 -6.53
C TYR A 47 -19.26 -2.59 -5.62
N CYS A 48 -17.95 -2.40 -5.59
CA CYS A 48 -17.27 -1.42 -4.77
C CYS A 48 -15.86 -1.13 -5.30
N ASP A 49 -15.26 -0.03 -4.84
CA ASP A 49 -13.84 0.21 -5.02
C ASP A 49 -13.04 -0.76 -4.14
N ILE A 50 -12.10 -1.46 -4.77
CA ILE A 50 -11.24 -2.44 -4.12
C ILE A 50 -9.99 -1.70 -3.62
N PRO A 51 -9.63 -1.81 -2.33
CA PRO A 51 -8.41 -1.21 -1.79
C PRO A 51 -7.14 -1.92 -2.27
N TYR A 52 -6.12 -1.12 -2.56
CA TYR A 52 -4.79 -1.55 -2.99
C TYR A 52 -3.70 -0.74 -2.29
N VAL A 53 -2.49 -1.28 -2.27
CA VAL A 53 -1.27 -0.56 -1.93
C VAL A 53 -0.29 -0.59 -3.11
N ARG A 54 0.31 0.55 -3.41
CA ARG A 54 1.40 0.68 -4.39
C ARG A 54 2.73 0.89 -3.68
N VAL A 55 3.76 0.21 -4.17
CA VAL A 55 5.14 0.38 -3.74
C VAL A 55 5.92 1.05 -4.87
N TRP A 56 6.59 2.14 -4.53
CA TRP A 56 7.35 2.94 -5.48
C TRP A 56 8.85 2.86 -5.20
N LYS A 57 9.64 2.78 -6.28
CA LYS A 57 11.09 2.95 -6.29
C LYS A 57 11.44 4.16 -7.17
N GLY A 58 11.54 5.33 -6.55
CA GLY A 58 11.53 6.60 -7.28
C GLY A 58 10.18 6.80 -7.97
N GLU A 59 10.22 7.04 -9.28
CA GLU A 59 9.02 7.23 -10.11
C GLU A 59 8.45 5.91 -10.67
N VAL A 60 9.12 4.77 -10.43
CA VAL A 60 8.67 3.46 -10.91
C VAL A 60 7.74 2.83 -9.88
N CYS A 61 6.51 2.49 -10.30
CA CYS A 61 5.62 1.64 -9.51
C CYS A 61 6.14 0.20 -9.59
N GLU A 62 6.96 -0.19 -8.63
CA GLU A 62 7.59 -1.52 -8.56
C GLU A 62 6.55 -2.63 -8.40
N ALA A 63 5.56 -2.38 -7.54
CA ALA A 63 4.53 -3.38 -7.23
C ALA A 63 3.21 -2.71 -6.82
N GLU A 64 2.11 -3.44 -7.03
CA GLU A 64 0.76 -3.07 -6.62
C GLU A 64 0.08 -4.32 -6.06
N PHE A 65 -0.48 -4.23 -4.85
CA PHE A 65 -1.08 -5.36 -4.13
C PHE A 65 -2.52 -5.07 -3.75
N CYS A 66 -3.41 -6.04 -4.00
CA CYS A 66 -4.80 -6.00 -3.55
C CYS A 66 -4.85 -6.22 -2.03
N GLN A 67 -5.85 -5.66 -1.33
CA GLN A 67 -6.01 -5.85 0.12
C GLN A 67 -5.96 -7.32 0.57
N HIS A 68 -6.44 -8.25 -0.26
CA HIS A 68 -6.44 -9.68 0.06
C HIS A 68 -5.04 -10.30 0.13
N ASN A 69 -4.03 -9.61 -0.42
CA ASN A 69 -2.63 -10.01 -0.35
C ASN A 69 -1.88 -9.29 0.78
N ILE A 70 -2.52 -8.38 1.52
CA ILE A 70 -1.84 -7.58 2.54
C ILE A 70 -2.03 -8.22 3.91
N ALA A 71 -0.92 -8.57 4.56
CA ALA A 71 -0.88 -9.12 5.91
C ALA A 71 -0.89 -8.02 6.98
N GLY A 72 -0.22 -6.89 6.69
CA GLY A 72 -0.06 -5.78 7.61
C GLY A 72 0.31 -4.49 6.90
N VAL A 73 -0.18 -3.37 7.41
CA VAL A 73 0.19 -2.01 7.00
C VAL A 73 0.68 -1.28 8.24
N TYR A 74 1.89 -0.74 8.17
CA TYR A 74 2.49 0.00 9.28
C TYR A 74 2.70 1.45 8.88
N PHE A 75 2.33 2.34 9.81
CA PHE A 75 2.38 3.78 9.61
C PHE A 75 3.63 4.36 10.27
N GLY A 76 4.22 5.37 9.63
CA GLY A 76 5.29 6.17 10.22
C GLY A 76 4.76 7.15 11.27
N ASP A 77 5.65 7.94 11.84
CA ASP A 77 5.26 9.01 12.77
C ASP A 77 4.31 10.01 12.09
N PRO A 78 3.34 10.60 12.82
CA PRO A 78 2.56 11.71 12.31
C PRO A 78 3.47 12.91 12.00
N GLU A 79 3.23 13.56 10.86
CA GLU A 79 3.82 14.88 10.55
C GLU A 79 3.11 16.01 11.33
#